data_AF-A0A1H8IH96-F1
#
_entry.id   AF-A0A1H8IH96-F1
#
_cell.length_a   1.000
_cell.length_b   1.000
_cell.length_c   1.000
_cell.angle_alpha   90.00
_cell.angle_beta   90.00
_cell.angle_gamma   90.00
#
_symmetry.space_group_name_H-M   'P 1'
#
loop_
_entity.id
_entity.type
_entity.pdbx_description
1 polymer ?
#
loop_
_entity_poly.entity_id
_entity_poly.type
_entity_poly.pdbx_seq_one_letter_code
_entity_poly.pdbx_strand_id
1 'polypeptide(L)'
;MKLSAKQQQDQIMWLRLMMPANDDKATPVKKPASGSVGRIEKVMPNKCYLSCKQIAELVNFLVSQESLMARGKRKEHYEMTRRAGHLADKNGNELSSGGFTQYYSIARIKRSSEGNVKAVVMSCRVTYRLSAEITAAIAGIDEKEASRIIYELT
;
A
#
# COMPACT_ATOMS: atom_id res chain seq x y z
N MET A 1 -13.96 19.66 -18.78
CA MET A 1 -15.25 19.18 -18.19
C MET A 1 -15.11 19.16 -16.68
N LYS A 2 -16.08 19.66 -15.91
CA LYS A 2 -16.08 19.58 -14.44
C LYS A 2 -16.64 18.21 -14.02
N LEU A 3 -15.95 17.53 -13.10
CA LEU A 3 -16.43 16.27 -12.53
C LEU A 3 -17.71 16.51 -11.72
N SER A 4 -18.64 15.55 -11.77
CA SER A 4 -19.82 15.58 -10.91
C SER A 4 -19.43 15.43 -9.43
N ALA A 5 -20.28 15.88 -8.51
CA ALA A 5 -20.04 15.77 -7.07
C ALA A 5 -19.77 14.32 -6.63
N LYS A 6 -20.46 13.33 -7.23
CA LYS A 6 -20.21 11.91 -6.99
C LYS A 6 -18.83 11.47 -7.48
N GLN A 7 -18.42 11.89 -8.69
CA GLN A 7 -17.09 11.59 -9.21
C GLN A 7 -15.97 12.29 -8.42
N GLN A 8 -16.22 13.49 -7.90
CA GLN A 8 -15.30 14.16 -6.98
C GLN A 8 -15.22 13.44 -5.65
N GLN A 9 -16.34 12.99 -5.09
CA GLN A 9 -16.38 12.20 -3.86
C GLN A 9 -15.63 10.87 -4.04
N ASP A 10 -15.87 10.18 -5.15
CA ASP A 10 -15.18 8.94 -5.51
C ASP A 10 -13.70 9.19 -5.75
N GLN A 11 -13.32 10.32 -6.36
CA GLN A 11 -11.93 10.71 -6.54
C GLN A 11 -11.25 11.11 -5.22
N ILE A 12 -11.97 11.76 -4.30
CA ILE A 12 -11.49 12.11 -2.96
C ILE A 12 -11.34 10.85 -2.12
N MET A 13 -12.30 9.93 -2.20
CA MET A 13 -12.26 8.63 -1.54
C MET A 13 -11.13 7.77 -2.12
N TRP A 14 -10.97 7.78 -3.44
CA TRP A 14 -9.83 7.20 -4.15
C TRP A 14 -8.51 7.79 -3.67
N LEU A 15 -8.37 9.13 -3.60
CA LEU A 15 -7.19 9.82 -3.07
C LEU A 15 -6.94 9.53 -1.58
N ARG A 16 -7.98 9.31 -0.76
CA ARG A 16 -7.87 8.94 0.67
C ARG A 16 -7.45 7.48 0.89
N LEU A 17 -7.91 6.57 0.04
CA LEU A 17 -7.54 5.15 0.03
C LEU A 17 -6.20 4.88 -0.66
N MET A 18 -5.60 5.92 -1.21
CA MET A 18 -4.39 5.85 -2.01
C MET A 18 -3.25 6.63 -1.38
N MET A 19 -2.56 5.95 -0.47
CA MET A 19 -1.23 6.40 -0.11
C MET A 19 -0.30 6.26 -1.32
N PRO A 20 0.68 7.17 -1.51
CA PRO A 20 1.76 6.88 -2.42
C PRO A 20 2.40 5.55 -1.99
N ALA A 21 2.36 4.60 -2.90
CA ALA A 21 3.14 3.36 -2.88
C ALA A 21 4.66 3.57 -2.84
N ASN A 22 5.12 4.80 -2.72
CA ASN A 22 6.52 5.17 -2.71
C ASN A 22 6.69 5.97 -1.44
N ASP A 23 7.66 5.59 -0.61
CA ASP A 23 8.12 6.44 0.47
C ASP A 23 8.29 7.86 -0.08
N ASP A 24 7.69 8.85 0.58
CA ASP A 24 8.16 10.25 0.54
C ASP A 24 9.56 10.38 1.22
N LYS A 25 10.39 9.34 1.09
CA LYS A 25 11.82 9.29 1.41
C LYS A 25 12.61 8.94 0.15
N ALA A 26 12.27 9.53 -0.99
CA ALA A 26 13.25 9.69 -2.06
C ALA A 26 14.28 10.75 -1.64
N THR A 27 15.16 10.39 -0.69
CA THR A 27 16.38 11.12 -0.29
C THR A 27 16.15 12.53 0.30
N PRO A 28 16.93 12.97 1.30
CA PRO A 28 17.06 14.41 1.51
C PRO A 28 17.61 14.96 0.20
N VAL A 29 16.85 15.84 -0.46
CA VAL A 29 17.40 16.69 -1.51
C VAL A 29 18.57 17.40 -0.83
N LYS A 30 19.82 16.95 -1.11
CA LYS A 30 20.99 17.77 -0.82
C LYS A 30 20.63 19.11 -1.44
N LYS A 31 20.52 20.15 -0.61
CA LYS A 31 20.25 21.51 -1.07
C LYS A 31 21.06 21.72 -2.34
N PRO A 32 20.45 22.07 -3.48
CA PRO A 32 21.24 22.37 -4.66
C PRO A 32 22.22 23.47 -4.25
N ALA A 33 23.51 23.19 -4.44
CA ALA A 33 24.51 24.24 -4.41
C ALA A 33 24.00 25.36 -5.30
N SER A 34 24.00 26.58 -4.78
CA SER A 34 23.38 27.74 -5.41
C SER A 34 23.78 27.87 -6.88
N GLY A 35 22.78 28.00 -7.76
CA GLY A 35 22.98 28.48 -9.12
C GLY A 35 22.51 27.51 -10.19
N SER A 36 21.21 27.52 -10.47
CA SER A 36 20.68 27.45 -11.85
C SER A 36 19.17 27.66 -11.82
N VAL A 37 18.74 28.80 -12.35
CA VAL A 37 17.34 29.09 -12.67
C VAL A 37 16.96 28.24 -13.87
N GLY A 38 16.38 27.08 -13.59
CA GLY A 38 15.72 26.24 -14.57
C GLY A 38 14.46 25.69 -13.92
N ARG A 39 13.28 26.13 -14.38
CA ARG A 39 12.01 25.49 -14.04
C ARG A 39 12.07 24.06 -14.57
N ILE A 40 12.55 23.13 -13.75
CA ILE A 40 12.25 21.73 -13.91
C ILE A 40 10.80 21.61 -13.47
N GLU A 41 9.88 21.51 -14.43
CA GLU A 41 8.56 20.94 -14.16
C GLU A 41 8.82 19.62 -13.43
N LYS A 42 8.51 19.57 -12.13
CA LYS A 42 8.45 18.30 -11.41
C LYS A 42 7.35 17.50 -12.09
N VAL A 43 7.73 16.71 -13.10
CA VAL A 43 6.96 15.56 -13.53
C VAL A 43 6.82 14.71 -12.28
N MET A 44 5.69 14.88 -11.58
CA MET A 44 5.40 14.05 -10.42
C MET A 44 5.47 12.61 -10.92
N PRO A 45 6.33 11.75 -10.34
CA PRO A 45 6.38 10.36 -10.77
C PRO A 45 4.96 9.82 -10.70
N ASN A 46 4.47 9.24 -11.79
CA ASN A 46 3.12 8.68 -11.84
C ASN A 46 2.93 7.77 -10.63
N LYS A 47 2.15 8.25 -9.66
CA LYS A 47 1.94 7.53 -8.40
C LYS A 47 1.10 6.29 -8.73
N CYS A 48 1.55 5.14 -8.25
CA CYS A 48 0.76 3.90 -8.35
C CYS A 48 -0.35 3.91 -7.30
N TYR A 49 -1.52 3.48 -7.74
CA TYR A 49 -2.78 3.72 -7.10
C TYR A 49 -3.62 2.43 -7.06
N LEU A 50 -3.42 1.62 -6.02
CA LEU A 50 -4.13 0.35 -5.83
C LEU A 50 -5.41 0.53 -4.98
N SER A 51 -6.50 -0.11 -5.40
CA SER A 51 -7.75 -0.19 -4.60
C SER A 51 -7.61 -1.12 -3.40
N CYS A 52 -8.51 -1.02 -2.41
CA CYS A 52 -8.55 -1.95 -1.26
C CYS A 52 -8.59 -3.43 -1.71
N LYS A 53 -9.35 -3.72 -2.77
CA LYS A 53 -9.44 -5.07 -3.35
C LYS A 53 -8.09 -5.53 -3.89
N GLN A 54 -7.42 -4.70 -4.69
CA GLN A 54 -6.08 -5.03 -5.23
C GLN A 54 -5.04 -5.20 -4.13
N ILE A 55 -5.09 -4.37 -3.08
CA ILE A 55 -4.20 -4.49 -1.92
C ILE A 55 -4.46 -5.81 -1.17
N ALA A 56 -5.72 -6.18 -0.95
CA ALA A 56 -6.07 -7.44 -0.30
C ALA A 56 -5.63 -8.65 -1.15
N GLU A 57 -5.84 -8.60 -2.46
CA GLU A 57 -5.37 -9.62 -3.41
C GLU A 57 -3.85 -9.74 -3.41
N LEU A 58 -3.12 -8.62 -3.43
CA LEU A 58 -1.68 -8.56 -3.28
C LEU A 58 -1.21 -9.26 -2.00
N VAL A 59 -1.80 -8.93 -0.85
CA VAL A 59 -1.43 -9.54 0.43
C VAL A 59 -1.77 -11.02 0.45
N ASN A 60 -2.94 -11.43 -0.06
CA ASN A 60 -3.34 -12.83 -0.11
C ASN A 60 -2.44 -13.65 -1.04
N PHE A 61 -2.05 -13.10 -2.19
CA PHE A 61 -1.08 -13.72 -3.10
C PHE A 61 0.27 -13.93 -2.43
N LEU A 62 0.75 -12.95 -1.66
CA LEU A 62 1.98 -13.10 -0.88
C LEU A 62 1.84 -14.16 0.20
N VAL A 63 0.72 -14.16 0.93
CA VAL A 63 0.40 -15.16 1.96
C VAL A 63 0.36 -16.57 1.38
N SER A 64 -0.07 -16.78 0.13
CA SER A 64 -0.07 -18.10 -0.49
C SER A 64 1.32 -18.63 -0.85
N GLN A 65 2.35 -17.77 -0.94
CA GLN A 65 3.70 -18.20 -1.31
C GLN A 65 4.40 -18.93 -0.15
N GLU A 66 4.72 -20.22 -0.31
CA GLU A 66 5.42 -21.00 0.72
C GLU A 66 6.73 -20.37 1.20
N SER A 67 7.45 -19.73 0.28
CA SER A 67 8.73 -19.07 0.53
C SER A 67 8.61 -17.71 1.22
N LEU A 68 7.40 -17.24 1.58
CA LEU A 68 7.18 -15.92 2.19
C LEU A 68 7.96 -15.73 3.51
N MET A 69 8.13 -16.80 4.27
CA MET A 69 8.83 -16.76 5.56
C MET A 69 10.35 -16.87 5.44
N ALA A 70 10.88 -17.20 4.25
CA ALA A 70 12.31 -17.29 4.02
C ALA A 70 12.99 -15.92 4.14
N ARG A 71 14.14 -15.88 4.80
CA ARG A 71 14.93 -14.64 4.96
C ARG A 71 15.49 -14.19 3.61
N GLY A 72 15.55 -12.87 3.41
CA GLY A 72 16.22 -12.26 2.24
C GLY A 72 15.46 -12.30 0.92
N LYS A 73 14.29 -12.94 0.83
CA LYS A 73 13.57 -13.15 -0.44
C LYS A 73 12.64 -12.01 -0.88
N ARG A 74 12.66 -10.85 -0.23
CA ARG A 74 11.74 -9.73 -0.55
C ARG A 74 11.79 -9.32 -2.02
N LYS A 75 13.00 -9.24 -2.61
CA LYS A 75 13.17 -8.87 -4.03
C LYS A 75 12.59 -9.92 -4.98
N GLU A 76 12.76 -11.21 -4.66
CA GLU A 76 12.15 -12.31 -5.43
C GLU A 76 10.62 -12.22 -5.38
N HIS A 77 10.05 -12.00 -4.20
CA HIS A 77 8.61 -11.82 -4.03
C HIS A 77 8.08 -10.59 -4.78
N TYR A 78 8.83 -9.49 -4.81
CA TYR A 78 8.49 -8.32 -5.61
C TYR A 78 8.37 -8.68 -7.10
N GLU A 79 9.40 -9.31 -7.67
CA GLU A 79 9.40 -9.68 -9.10
C GLU A 79 8.32 -10.72 -9.44
N MET A 80 8.07 -11.69 -8.56
CA MET A 80 6.97 -12.65 -8.75
C MET A 80 5.60 -11.94 -8.75
N THR A 81 5.38 -11.07 -7.78
CA THR A 81 4.14 -10.30 -7.65
C THR A 81 3.92 -9.35 -8.82
N ARG A 82 5.01 -8.76 -9.33
CA ARG A 82 5.02 -7.94 -10.54
C ARG A 82 4.57 -8.75 -11.76
N ARG A 83 5.16 -9.92 -11.98
CA ARG A 83 4.81 -10.82 -13.10
C ARG A 83 3.38 -11.35 -12.99
N ALA A 84 2.87 -11.53 -11.78
CA ALA A 84 1.47 -11.90 -11.53
C ALA A 84 0.48 -10.74 -11.74
N GLY A 85 0.95 -9.51 -12.00
CA GLY A 85 0.09 -8.36 -12.29
C GLY A 85 -0.52 -7.69 -11.05
N HIS A 86 -0.11 -8.07 -9.83
CA HIS A 86 -0.67 -7.52 -8.59
C HIS A 86 -0.08 -6.15 -8.19
N LEU A 87 0.98 -5.68 -8.87
CA LEU A 87 1.64 -4.41 -8.57
C LEU A 87 1.18 -3.25 -9.46
N ALA A 88 0.40 -3.50 -10.51
CA ALA A 88 -0.01 -2.46 -11.45
C ALA A 88 -1.40 -1.91 -11.08
N ASP A 89 -1.54 -0.58 -11.15
CA ASP A 89 -2.85 0.06 -11.08
C ASP A 89 -3.60 -0.02 -12.42
N LYS A 90 -4.85 0.46 -12.43
CA LYS A 90 -5.70 0.50 -13.64
C LYS A 90 -5.13 1.32 -14.80
N ASN A 91 -4.15 2.20 -14.54
CA ASN A 91 -3.50 3.05 -15.52
C ASN A 91 -2.13 2.49 -15.95
N GLY A 92 -1.74 1.30 -15.45
CA GLY A 92 -0.44 0.69 -15.74
C GLY A 92 0.72 1.23 -14.92
N ASN A 93 0.48 2.05 -13.88
CA ASN A 93 1.55 2.49 -12.99
C ASN A 93 1.86 1.39 -11.97
N GLU A 94 3.14 1.08 -11.79
CA GLU A 94 3.59 0.02 -10.89
C GLU A 94 3.94 0.53 -9.49
N LEU A 95 3.57 -0.28 -8.50
CA LEU A 95 3.96 -0.11 -7.10
C LEU A 95 5.48 -0.22 -6.99
N SER A 96 6.17 0.78 -6.42
CA SER A 96 7.61 0.64 -6.25
C SER A 96 7.98 -0.45 -5.24
N SER A 97 9.23 -0.90 -5.32
CA SER A 97 9.85 -1.77 -4.31
C SER A 97 9.76 -1.20 -2.89
N GLY A 98 9.74 0.13 -2.74
CA GLY A 98 9.54 0.82 -1.47
C GLY A 98 8.18 0.50 -0.85
N GLY A 99 7.08 0.86 -1.51
CA GLY A 99 5.75 0.58 -0.97
C GLY A 99 5.34 -0.88 -1.04
N PHE A 100 5.97 -1.71 -1.86
CA PHE A 100 5.82 -3.16 -1.73
C PHE A 100 6.24 -3.66 -0.34
N THR A 101 7.23 -3.02 0.29
CA THR A 101 7.78 -3.47 1.58
C THR A 101 6.72 -3.48 2.70
N GLN A 102 5.75 -2.56 2.68
CA GLN A 102 4.68 -2.54 3.68
C GLN A 102 3.77 -3.77 3.56
N TYR A 103 3.30 -4.07 2.34
CA TYR A 103 2.38 -5.18 2.08
C TYR A 103 3.08 -6.53 2.24
N TYR A 104 4.36 -6.61 1.89
CA TYR A 104 5.20 -7.76 2.19
C TYR A 104 5.28 -8.04 3.70
N SER A 105 5.47 -6.99 4.52
CA SER A 105 5.57 -7.14 5.97
C SER A 105 4.24 -7.54 6.60
N ILE A 106 3.13 -6.95 6.12
CA ILE A 106 1.77 -7.32 6.54
C ILE A 106 1.45 -8.77 6.15
N ALA A 107 1.80 -9.19 4.93
CA ALA A 107 1.61 -10.58 4.49
C ALA A 107 2.38 -11.58 5.37
N ARG A 108 3.62 -11.24 5.75
CA ARG A 108 4.40 -12.07 6.69
C ARG A 108 3.72 -12.19 8.05
N ILE A 109 3.19 -11.10 8.60
CA ILE A 109 2.46 -11.12 9.88
C ILE A 109 1.17 -11.94 9.74
N LYS A 110 0.41 -11.74 8.67
CA LYS A 110 -0.80 -12.50 8.39
C LYS A 110 -0.51 -14.00 8.29
N ARG A 111 0.58 -14.41 7.65
CA ARG A 111 1.00 -15.81 7.56
C ARG A 111 1.52 -16.36 8.90
N SER A 112 2.37 -15.62 9.62
CA SER A 112 2.97 -16.09 10.88
C SER A 112 1.98 -16.15 12.04
N SER A 113 0.90 -15.38 11.97
CA SER A 113 -0.17 -15.37 12.97
C SER A 113 -1.36 -16.24 12.58
N GLU A 114 -1.23 -17.07 11.54
CA GLU A 114 -2.30 -17.94 11.02
C GLU A 114 -3.59 -17.16 10.72
N GLY A 115 -3.46 -15.91 10.26
CA GLY A 115 -4.60 -15.05 9.96
C GLY A 115 -5.26 -14.41 11.19
N ASN A 116 -4.61 -14.37 12.36
CA ASN A 116 -5.14 -13.70 13.54
C ASN A 116 -5.50 -12.24 13.22
N VAL A 117 -6.81 -11.95 13.25
CA VAL A 117 -7.38 -10.67 12.85
C VAL A 117 -6.79 -9.51 13.66
N LYS A 118 -6.64 -9.66 14.99
CA LYS A 118 -6.07 -8.60 15.84
C LYS A 118 -4.62 -8.31 15.47
N ALA A 119 -3.80 -9.33 15.21
CA ALA A 119 -2.41 -9.14 14.79
C ALA A 119 -2.30 -8.42 13.43
N VAL A 120 -3.17 -8.79 12.49
CA VAL A 120 -3.24 -8.13 11.17
C VAL A 120 -3.71 -6.68 11.30
N VAL A 121 -4.77 -6.42 12.07
CA VAL A 121 -5.29 -5.07 12.33
C VAL A 121 -4.24 -4.18 13.01
N MET A 122 -3.54 -4.71 14.02
CA MET A 122 -2.43 -3.99 14.67
C MET A 122 -1.34 -3.63 13.66
N SER A 123 -0.91 -4.57 12.81
CA SER A 123 0.12 -4.29 11.80
C SER A 123 -0.34 -3.22 10.80
N CYS A 124 -1.54 -3.35 10.25
CA CYS A 124 -2.10 -2.41 9.28
C CYS A 124 -2.25 -1.01 9.88
N ARG A 125 -2.84 -0.90 11.08
CA ARG A 125 -3.20 0.40 11.67
C ARG A 125 -2.07 1.04 12.46
N VAL A 126 -1.43 0.30 13.36
CA VAL A 126 -0.44 0.87 14.29
C VAL A 126 0.89 1.09 13.57
N THR A 127 1.37 0.09 12.82
CA THR A 127 2.67 0.19 12.12
C THR A 127 2.59 1.04 10.87
N TYR A 128 1.58 0.80 10.02
CA TYR A 128 1.52 1.40 8.68
C TYR A 128 0.43 2.47 8.53
N ARG A 129 -0.35 2.76 9.57
CA ARG A 129 -1.39 3.80 9.59
C ARG A 129 -2.39 3.70 8.44
N LEU A 130 -2.68 2.48 7.99
CA LEU A 130 -3.67 2.23 6.95
C LEU A 130 -5.07 2.66 7.42
N SER A 131 -5.93 2.93 6.44
CA SER A 131 -7.35 3.24 6.70
C SER A 131 -8.09 2.01 7.22
N ALA A 132 -9.27 2.22 7.80
CA ALA A 132 -10.11 1.12 8.31
C ALA A 132 -10.54 0.19 7.17
N GLU A 133 -10.85 0.74 5.99
CA GLU A 133 -11.30 -0.01 4.82
C GLU A 133 -10.20 -0.92 4.27
N ILE A 134 -8.96 -0.43 4.17
CA ILE A 134 -7.83 -1.26 3.74
C ILE A 134 -7.53 -2.33 4.80
N THR A 135 -7.58 -1.94 6.06
CA THR A 135 -7.35 -2.86 7.19
C THR A 135 -8.37 -4.00 7.19
N ALA A 136 -9.65 -3.68 7.02
CA ALA A 136 -10.74 -4.65 6.92
C ALA A 136 -10.55 -5.58 5.72
N ALA A 137 -10.22 -5.03 4.55
CA ALA A 137 -9.99 -5.80 3.34
C ALA A 137 -8.81 -6.79 3.48
N ILE A 138 -7.70 -6.35 4.10
CA ILE A 138 -6.55 -7.23 4.36
C ILE A 138 -6.88 -8.28 5.42
N ALA A 139 -7.57 -7.91 6.49
CA ALA A 139 -7.93 -8.81 7.58
C ALA A 139 -9.05 -9.79 7.21
N GLY A 140 -9.83 -9.52 6.15
CA GLY A 140 -10.96 -10.36 5.74
C GLY A 140 -12.18 -10.21 6.63
N ILE A 141 -12.38 -9.04 7.22
CA ILE A 141 -13.48 -8.70 8.14
C ILE A 141 -14.26 -7.50 7.61
N ASP A 142 -15.36 -7.16 8.29
CA ASP A 142 -16.12 -5.96 7.97
C ASP A 142 -15.42 -4.67 8.52
N GLU A 143 -15.77 -3.51 7.94
CA GLU A 143 -15.17 -2.23 8.33
C GLU A 143 -15.54 -1.80 9.76
N LYS A 144 -16.73 -2.17 10.24
CA LYS A 144 -17.20 -1.80 11.58
C LYS A 144 -16.42 -2.54 12.66
N GLU A 145 -16.16 -3.82 12.42
CA GLU A 145 -15.35 -4.69 13.24
C GLU A 145 -13.89 -4.26 13.21
N ALA A 146 -13.34 -3.93 12.02
CA ALA A 146 -12.01 -3.34 11.93
C ALA A 146 -11.92 -2.04 12.73
N SER A 147 -12.91 -1.16 12.62
CA SER A 147 -12.97 0.11 13.37
C SER A 147 -13.07 -0.11 14.87
N ARG A 148 -13.88 -1.08 15.32
CA ARG A 148 -13.98 -1.46 16.73
C ARG A 148 -12.65 -1.96 17.27
N ILE A 149 -11.98 -2.86 16.56
CA ILE A 149 -10.67 -3.39 16.97
C ILE A 149 -9.63 -2.27 16.98
N ILE A 150 -9.65 -1.37 16.00
CA ILE A 150 -8.76 -0.20 15.97
C ILE A 150 -8.97 0.68 17.21
N TYR A 151 -10.23 0.94 17.57
CA TYR A 151 -10.58 1.73 18.76
C TYR A 151 -10.12 1.05 20.06
N GLU A 152 -10.29 -0.27 20.18
CA GLU A 152 -9.81 -1.04 21.35
C GLU A 152 -8.28 -1.06 21.49
N LEU A 153 -7.54 -0.78 20.41
CA LEU A 153 -6.08 -0.80 20.37
C LEU A 153 -5.44 0.58 20.59
N THR A 154 -6.22 1.67 20.59
CA THR A 154 -5.76 3.07 20.74
C THR A 154 -6.23 3.69 22.03
#